data_AF-A0A7M3XSK8-F1
#
_entry.id   AF-A0A7M3XSK8-F1
#
_cell.length_a   1.000
_cell.length_b   1.000
_cell.length_c   1.000
_cell.angle_alpha   90.00
_cell.angle_beta   90.00
_cell.angle_gamma   90.00
#
_symmetry.space_group_name_H-M   'P 1'
#
loop_
_entity.id
_entity.type
_entity.pdbx_description
1 polymer ?
#
loop_
_entity_poly.entity_id
_entity_poly.type
_entity_poly.pdbx_seq_one_letter_code
_entity_poly.pdbx_strand_id
1 'polypeptide(L)'
;MNSLKLKSRSIAITVTLLSLALTGCMGTEEGTEVPQQPANSGDLSEWGVYYTASISDLPDCTDEHSGKLYFIGNDADFVACMEGVWEEISLSGEQGLQGPAGADG
;
A
#
# COMPACT_ATOMS: atom_id res chain seq x y z
N MET A 1 46.14 19.56 26.97
CA MET A 1 45.44 18.54 26.17
C MET A 1 43.98 18.49 26.59
N ASN A 2 43.02 18.43 25.64
CA ASN A 2 41.70 17.75 25.71
C ASN A 2 40.53 18.47 24.98
N SER A 3 40.60 19.77 24.68
CA SER A 3 39.51 20.49 23.99
C SER A 3 39.43 20.21 22.48
N LEU A 4 40.56 19.90 21.82
CA LEU A 4 40.61 19.61 20.38
C LEU A 4 39.99 18.22 20.04
N LYS A 5 40.12 17.25 20.94
CA LYS A 5 39.60 15.88 20.76
C LYS A 5 38.08 15.79 20.96
N LEU A 6 37.47 16.74 21.69
CA LEU A 6 36.03 16.77 21.95
C LEU A 6 35.25 17.41 20.79
N LYS A 7 35.79 18.48 20.19
CA LYS A 7 35.20 19.18 19.05
C LYS A 7 35.24 18.34 17.76
N SER A 8 36.36 17.64 17.54
CA SER A 8 36.53 16.71 16.41
C SER A 8 35.59 15.50 16.47
N ARG A 9 35.30 14.97 17.68
CA ARG A 9 34.34 13.88 17.86
C ARG A 9 32.89 14.32 17.69
N SER A 10 32.54 15.53 18.14
CA SER A 10 31.18 16.07 18.01
C SER A 10 30.83 16.36 16.55
N ILE A 11 31.78 16.91 15.78
CA ILE A 11 31.62 17.16 14.34
C ILE A 11 31.45 15.84 13.57
N ALA A 12 32.24 14.83 13.89
CA ALA A 12 32.13 13.51 13.27
C ALA A 12 30.76 12.86 13.52
N ILE A 13 30.21 12.98 14.74
CA ILE A 13 28.90 12.43 15.08
C ILE A 13 27.78 13.17 14.36
N THR A 14 27.81 14.51 14.30
CA THR A 14 26.81 15.30 13.56
C THR A 14 26.83 15.05 12.06
N VAL A 15 28.01 14.81 11.47
CA VAL A 15 28.14 14.50 10.03
C VAL A 15 27.59 13.10 9.72
N THR A 16 27.75 12.14 10.64
CA THR A 16 27.25 10.77 10.46
C THR A 16 25.72 10.67 10.57
N LEU A 17 25.10 11.52 11.40
CA LEU A 17 23.64 11.58 11.55
C LEU A 17 22.93 12.24 10.36
N LEU A 18 23.58 13.21 9.69
CA LEU A 18 23.02 13.87 8.49
C LEU A 18 23.04 12.96 7.24
N SER A 19 23.95 11.99 7.16
CA SER A 19 24.05 11.09 6.00
C SER A 19 22.96 10.02 5.90
N LEU A 20 22.26 9.71 7.01
CA LEU A 20 21.18 8.73 7.02
C LEU A 20 19.88 9.25 6.36
N ALA A 21 19.77 10.56 6.13
CA ALA A 21 18.60 11.17 5.48
C ALA A 21 18.66 11.11 3.94
N LEU A 22 19.82 10.82 3.34
CA LEU A 22 19.99 10.81 1.87
C LEU A 22 19.92 9.41 1.24
N THR A 23 19.91 8.34 2.03
CA THR A 23 19.86 6.95 1.54
C THR A 23 18.48 6.50 1.05
N GLY A 24 17.50 7.39 0.96
CA GLY A 24 16.14 7.09 0.48
C GLY A 24 15.86 7.42 -1.00
N CYS A 25 16.82 7.97 -1.76
CA CYS A 25 16.55 8.41 -3.13
C CYS A 25 17.72 8.15 -4.10
N MET A 26 18.17 6.89 -4.20
CA MET A 26 19.04 6.41 -5.28
C MET A 26 18.51 5.05 -5.72
N GLY A 27 17.71 5.02 -6.78
CA GLY A 27 17.44 3.80 -7.52
C GLY A 27 18.72 3.37 -8.21
N THR A 28 19.47 2.47 -7.58
CA THR A 28 20.69 1.91 -8.17
C THR A 28 20.30 0.79 -9.12
N GLU A 29 20.57 1.00 -10.40
CA GLU A 29 20.50 0.01 -11.45
C GLU A 29 21.81 -0.79 -11.46
N GLU A 30 22.07 -1.56 -10.40
CA GLU A 30 23.14 -2.56 -10.39
C GLU A 30 22.55 -3.92 -10.07
N GLY A 31 22.83 -4.87 -10.96
CA GLY A 31 22.25 -6.21 -11.04
C GLY A 31 22.36 -7.02 -9.76
N THR A 32 21.44 -6.75 -8.84
CA THR A 32 20.96 -7.71 -7.87
C THR A 32 19.96 -8.56 -8.64
N GLU A 33 20.06 -9.87 -8.51
CA GLU A 33 18.94 -10.77 -8.73
C GLU A 33 17.72 -10.19 -7.99
N VAL A 34 16.94 -9.37 -8.70
CA VAL A 34 15.58 -9.04 -8.32
C VAL A 34 14.98 -10.41 -8.05
N PRO A 35 14.52 -10.73 -6.82
CA PRO A 35 13.72 -11.93 -6.61
C PRO A 35 12.70 -11.84 -7.72
N GLN A 36 12.81 -12.71 -8.73
CA GLN A 36 12.03 -12.53 -9.94
C GLN A 36 10.62 -12.50 -9.43
N GLN A 37 9.99 -11.31 -9.48
CA GLN A 37 8.56 -11.20 -9.29
C GLN A 37 8.04 -12.34 -10.13
N PRO A 38 7.38 -13.36 -9.53
CA PRO A 38 7.05 -14.57 -10.24
C PRO A 38 6.51 -14.10 -11.59
N ALA A 39 7.06 -14.61 -12.69
CA ALA A 39 6.73 -14.13 -14.04
C ALA A 39 5.23 -14.25 -14.37
N ASN A 40 4.43 -14.71 -13.42
CA ASN A 40 3.09 -14.23 -13.20
C ASN A 40 3.09 -12.79 -12.63
N SER A 41 3.58 -11.83 -13.41
CA SER A 41 2.88 -10.54 -13.45
C SER A 41 1.54 -10.86 -14.10
N GLY A 42 0.65 -11.53 -13.36
CA GLY A 42 -0.72 -11.77 -13.77
C GLY A 42 -1.21 -10.45 -14.30
N ASP A 43 -1.70 -10.47 -15.53
CA ASP A 43 -2.03 -9.26 -16.24
C ASP A 43 -2.86 -8.39 -15.29
N LEU A 44 -2.34 -7.21 -14.92
CA LEU A 44 -3.05 -6.33 -13.99
C LEU A 44 -4.39 -5.89 -14.59
N SER A 45 -4.62 -6.13 -15.89
CA SER A 45 -5.94 -6.06 -16.50
C SER A 45 -6.97 -7.02 -15.89
N GLU A 46 -6.54 -8.12 -15.29
CA GLU A 46 -7.41 -9.09 -14.60
C GLU A 46 -7.79 -8.64 -13.18
N TRP A 47 -7.04 -7.69 -12.61
CA TRP A 47 -7.36 -7.07 -11.33
C TRP A 47 -8.30 -5.88 -11.56
N GLY A 48 -9.59 -6.14 -11.45
CA GLY A 48 -10.64 -5.14 -11.60
C GLY A 48 -11.78 -5.34 -10.61
N VAL A 49 -12.61 -4.30 -10.49
CA VAL A 49 -13.90 -4.37 -9.82
C VAL A 49 -14.97 -4.62 -10.87
N TYR A 50 -15.75 -5.68 -10.68
CA TYR A 50 -16.87 -6.00 -11.54
C TYR A 50 -18.14 -5.32 -11.03
N TYR A 51 -19.10 -5.10 -11.92
CA TYR A 51 -20.36 -4.46 -11.56
C TYR A 51 -21.50 -5.46 -11.69
N THR A 52 -22.42 -5.41 -10.72
CA THR A 52 -23.74 -5.98 -10.89
C THR A 52 -24.80 -5.09 -10.24
N ALA A 53 -26.06 -5.20 -10.67
CA ALA A 53 -27.13 -4.38 -10.12
C ALA A 53 -27.53 -4.86 -8.71
N SER A 54 -27.67 -6.17 -8.52
CA SER A 54 -28.09 -6.78 -7.25
C SER A 54 -27.25 -8.01 -6.88
N ILE A 55 -27.29 -8.43 -5.62
CA ILE A 55 -26.58 -9.62 -5.17
C ILE A 55 -27.06 -10.92 -5.86
N SER A 56 -28.32 -10.96 -6.30
CA SER A 56 -28.90 -12.10 -7.01
C SER A 56 -28.39 -12.25 -8.45
N ASP A 57 -27.79 -11.19 -8.98
CA ASP A 57 -27.19 -11.18 -10.31
C ASP A 57 -25.71 -11.60 -10.29
N LEU A 58 -25.16 -11.93 -9.11
CA LEU A 58 -23.79 -12.47 -9.01
C LEU A 58 -23.73 -13.89 -9.58
N PRO A 59 -22.63 -14.23 -10.28
CA PRO A 59 -22.36 -15.61 -10.61
C PRO A 59 -22.09 -16.43 -9.34
N ASP A 60 -22.15 -17.76 -9.48
CA ASP A 60 -21.77 -18.66 -8.39
C ASP A 60 -20.31 -18.39 -7.98
N CYS A 61 -20.05 -18.25 -6.68
CA CYS A 61 -18.69 -18.10 -6.17
C CYS A 61 -17.97 -19.44 -6.26
N THR A 62 -17.25 -19.63 -7.35
CA THR A 62 -16.43 -20.82 -7.65
C THR A 62 -14.96 -20.41 -7.80
N ASP A 63 -14.06 -21.38 -8.03
CA ASP A 63 -12.64 -21.12 -8.24
C ASP A 63 -12.35 -20.12 -9.38
N GLU A 64 -13.23 -20.03 -10.38
CA GLU A 64 -13.14 -19.04 -11.46
C GLU A 64 -13.29 -17.59 -10.97
N HIS A 65 -14.08 -17.39 -9.91
CA HIS A 65 -14.36 -16.08 -9.33
C HIS A 65 -13.63 -15.83 -8.01
N SER A 66 -12.86 -16.80 -7.52
CA SER A 66 -12.08 -16.67 -6.29
C SER A 66 -11.19 -15.42 -6.31
N GLY A 67 -11.30 -14.59 -5.27
CA GLY A 67 -10.56 -13.34 -5.14
C GLY A 67 -11.06 -12.17 -6.00
N LYS A 68 -12.12 -12.34 -6.81
CA LYS A 68 -12.73 -11.24 -7.55
C LYS A 68 -13.58 -10.37 -6.64
N LEU A 69 -13.54 -9.06 -6.86
CA LEU A 69 -14.32 -8.05 -6.14
C LEU A 69 -15.45 -7.52 -7.04
N TYR A 70 -16.67 -7.46 -6.50
CA TYR A 70 -17.85 -6.92 -7.16
C TYR A 70 -18.40 -5.73 -6.39
N PHE A 71 -18.86 -4.71 -7.11
CA PHE A 71 -19.68 -3.62 -6.58
C PHE A 71 -21.16 -3.88 -6.89
N ILE A 72 -22.01 -3.84 -5.87
CA ILE A 72 -23.45 -4.07 -5.97
C ILE A 72 -24.16 -2.72 -6.05
N GLY A 73 -24.68 -2.38 -7.23
CA GLY A 73 -25.20 -1.04 -7.51
C GLY A 73 -26.38 -0.61 -6.64
N ASN A 74 -27.31 -1.52 -6.34
CA ASN A 74 -28.50 -1.20 -5.56
C ASN A 74 -28.20 -0.98 -4.07
N ASP A 75 -27.20 -1.68 -3.55
CA ASP A 75 -26.86 -1.67 -2.12
C ASP A 75 -25.69 -0.70 -1.83
N ALA A 76 -24.97 -0.28 -2.88
CA ALA A 76 -23.76 0.54 -2.83
C ALA A 76 -22.62 -0.11 -2.02
N ASP A 77 -22.57 -1.44 -2.02
CA ASP A 77 -21.63 -2.25 -1.26
C ASP A 77 -20.65 -3.02 -2.16
N PHE A 78 -19.53 -3.43 -1.56
CA PHE A 78 -18.55 -4.32 -2.20
C PHE A 78 -18.65 -5.72 -1.63
N VAL A 79 -18.52 -6.73 -2.48
CA VAL A 79 -18.44 -8.13 -2.07
C VAL A 79 -17.28 -8.84 -2.76
N ALA A 80 -16.65 -9.79 -2.08
CA ALA A 80 -15.57 -10.62 -2.62
C ALA A 80 -15.92 -12.11 -2.51
N CYS A 81 -15.50 -12.89 -3.49
CA CYS A 81 -15.66 -14.35 -3.46
C CYS A 81 -14.48 -14.96 -2.69
N MET A 82 -14.76 -15.51 -1.52
CA MET A 82 -13.79 -16.14 -0.62
C MET A 82 -14.32 -17.51 -0.19
N GLU A 83 -13.50 -18.54 -0.36
CA GLU A 83 -13.82 -19.92 0.06
C GLU A 83 -15.18 -20.45 -0.45
N GLY A 84 -15.62 -20.01 -1.63
CA GLY A 84 -16.89 -20.43 -2.24
C GLY A 84 -18.12 -19.65 -1.76
N VAL A 85 -17.92 -18.56 -1.02
CA VAL A 85 -18.99 -17.68 -0.52
C VAL A 85 -18.71 -16.22 -0.90
N TRP A 86 -19.77 -15.47 -1.20
CA TRP A 86 -19.70 -14.01 -1.33
C TRP A 86 -19.73 -13.36 0.05
N GLU A 87 -18.67 -12.63 0.39
CA GLU A 87 -18.55 -11.89 1.64
C GLU A 87 -18.50 -10.38 1.37
N GLU A 88 -19.20 -9.59 2.19
CA GLU A 88 -19.20 -8.13 2.11
C GLU A 88 -17.86 -7.54 2.59
N ILE A 89 -17.36 -6.55 1.87
CA ILE A 89 -16.09 -5.87 2.13
C ILE A 89 -16.37 -4.40 2.44
N SER A 90 -16.09 -4.01 3.68
CA SER A 90 -16.08 -2.59 4.05
C SER A 90 -14.79 -1.94 3.58
N LEU A 91 -14.90 -0.98 2.66
CA LEU A 91 -13.79 -0.09 2.28
C LEU A 91 -13.67 1.13 3.19
N SER A 92 -14.48 1.19 4.26
CA SER A 92 -14.42 2.26 5.24
C SER A 92 -13.18 2.09 6.11
N GLY A 93 -12.19 2.95 5.92
CA GLY A 93 -11.08 3.09 6.87
C GLY A 93 -11.51 3.83 8.13
N GLU A 94 -10.67 3.79 9.16
CA GLU A 94 -10.85 4.67 10.32
C GLU A 94 -10.81 6.15 9.88
N GLN A 95 -11.58 6.99 10.57
CA GLN A 95 -11.52 8.43 10.34
C GLN A 95 -10.10 8.94 10.65
N GLY A 96 -9.53 9.71 9.72
CA GLY A 96 -8.23 10.35 9.92
C GLY A 96 -8.22 11.33 11.09
N LEU A 97 -7.03 11.60 11.62
CA LEU A 97 -6.84 12.60 12.67
C LEU A 97 -7.27 14.00 12.19
N GLN A 98 -7.81 14.79 13.11
CA GLN A 98 -8.10 16.22 12.88
C GLN A 98 -6.81 16.95 12.46
N GLY A 99 -6.89 17.70 11.36
CA GLY A 99 -5.78 18.55 10.91
C GLY A 99 -5.49 19.70 11.89
N PRO A 100 -4.30 20.31 11.82
CA PRO A 100 -3.95 21.46 12.66
C PRO A 100 -4.90 22.64 12.41
N ALA A 101 -5.01 23.52 13.41
CA ALA A 101 -5.75 24.78 13.26
C ALA A 101 -5.12 25.66 12.16
N GLY A 102 -5.95 26.44 11.46
CA GLY A 102 -5.49 27.42 10.48
C GLY A 102 -4.70 28.57 11.12
N ALA A 103 -3.98 29.35 10.30
CA ALA A 103 -3.28 30.54 10.76
C ALA A 103 -4.28 31.64 11.18
N ASP A 104 -3.89 32.46 12.16
CA ASP A 104 -4.61 33.68 12.50
C ASP A 104 -4.55 34.68 11.32
N GLY A 105 -5.68 35.34 11.04
CA GLY A 105 -5.85 36.24 9.88
C GLY A 105 -5.38 37.67 10.07
#